data_AF-A5GEU1-F1
#
_entry.id   AF-A5GEU1-F1
#
_cell.length_a   1.000
_cell.length_b   1.000
_cell.length_c   1.000
_cell.angle_alpha   90.00
_cell.angle_beta   90.00
_cell.angle_gamma   90.00
#
_symmetry.space_group_name_H-M   'P 1'
#
loop_
_entity.id
_entity.type
_entity.pdbx_description
1 polymer ?
#
loop_
_entity_poly.entity_id
_entity_poly.type
_entity_poly.pdbx_seq_one_letter_code
_entity_poly.pdbx_strand_id
1 'polypeptide(L)'
;MKLVCPKCGYSDRVRTLHCLMRPVTITCRNCATRYLVNWKIRLPQDSAIICSWCAKKQADSPRCTYCGRLFYGYSPAKWEQAGHGPSQAKTGSANFAVLRNKPVRFRIITACLVLLSIVALLSGASHNRKNTERQYLTNYVLAIYGIKSGMELCSRTYGDAIAEWKKDKGADPPDDQEISREEKEDMAIVKGEVDQVMRKLENPPEKYAQLSTKLQSMYGNYLKLNDLANKPSGRLASFESKVEEARDSFSGEIADLKSNMPEQLAEELKRSGTKYNLGFINKR
;
A
#
# COMPACT_ATOMS: atom_id res chain seq x y z
N MET A 1 -14.39 13.61 1.70
CA MET A 1 -14.48 13.79 0.24
C MET A 1 -15.93 13.79 -0.24
N LYS A 2 -16.22 14.38 -1.39
CA LYS A 2 -17.56 14.38 -2.00
C LYS A 2 -17.64 13.21 -2.99
N LEU A 3 -18.38 12.17 -2.63
CA LEU A 3 -18.63 11.01 -3.48
C LEU A 3 -19.95 11.17 -4.21
N VAL A 4 -20.00 10.70 -5.45
CA VAL A 4 -21.20 10.73 -6.28
C VAL A 4 -21.59 9.28 -6.56
N CYS A 5 -22.79 8.90 -6.14
CA CYS A 5 -23.30 7.56 -6.38
C CYS A 5 -23.39 7.31 -7.89
N PRO A 6 -22.77 6.24 -8.42
CA PRO A 6 -22.79 5.96 -9.85
C PRO A 6 -24.18 5.58 -10.37
N LYS A 7 -25.09 5.14 -9.50
CA LYS A 7 -26.46 4.73 -9.88
C LYS A 7 -27.43 5.90 -9.94
N CYS A 8 -27.46 6.75 -8.91
CA CYS A 8 -28.50 7.78 -8.76
C CYS A 8 -27.96 9.22 -8.80
N GLY A 9 -26.65 9.42 -8.98
CA GLY A 9 -26.04 10.76 -8.98
C GLY A 9 -26.05 11.49 -7.63
N TYR A 10 -26.64 10.88 -6.58
CA TYR A 10 -26.66 11.49 -5.25
C TYR A 10 -25.25 11.71 -4.75
N SER A 11 -24.99 12.94 -4.30
CA SER A 11 -23.67 13.28 -3.80
C SER A 11 -23.64 13.27 -2.28
N ASP A 12 -22.81 12.40 -1.73
CA ASP A 12 -22.61 12.25 -0.30
C ASP A 12 -21.23 12.77 0.11
N ARG A 13 -21.13 13.36 1.30
CA ARG A 13 -19.84 13.70 1.89
C ARG A 13 -19.42 12.54 2.78
N VAL A 14 -18.57 11.67 2.25
CA VAL A 14 -17.97 10.60 3.03
C VAL A 14 -16.63 11.08 3.56
N ARG A 15 -16.42 11.02 4.87
CA ARG A 15 -15.06 11.06 5.42
C ARG A 15 -14.42 9.72 5.10
N THR A 16 -13.48 9.74 4.17
CA THR A 16 -12.60 8.61 3.95
C THR A 16 -11.23 9.01 4.41
N LEU A 17 -10.63 8.13 5.18
CA LEU A 17 -9.22 8.12 5.49
C LEU A 17 -8.39 8.41 4.25
N HIS A 18 -7.51 9.41 4.37
CA HIS A 18 -6.58 9.80 3.31
C HIS A 18 -5.63 8.68 2.90
N CYS A 19 -5.56 7.61 3.69
CA CYS A 19 -4.59 6.53 3.56
C CYS A 19 -5.29 5.16 3.59
N LEU A 20 -6.19 4.91 2.64
CA LEU A 20 -6.67 3.55 2.41
C LEU A 20 -5.89 2.98 1.24
N MET A 21 -4.94 2.10 1.55
CA MET A 21 -4.24 1.29 0.54
C MET A 21 -5.19 0.28 -0.12
N ARG A 22 -6.40 0.13 0.42
CA ARG A 22 -7.43 -0.79 -0.07
C ARG A 22 -8.67 -0.04 -0.58
N PRO A 23 -9.37 -0.59 -1.58
CA PRO A 23 -10.69 -0.11 -1.95
C PRO A 23 -11.67 -0.17 -0.78
N VAL A 24 -12.59 0.80 -0.71
CA VAL A 24 -13.65 0.84 0.30
C VAL A 24 -14.98 0.53 -0.35
N THR A 25 -15.75 -0.36 0.23
CA THR A 25 -17.16 -0.54 -0.16
C THR A 25 -18.01 0.50 0.54
N ILE A 26 -18.73 1.32 -0.22
CA ILE A 26 -19.61 2.37 0.30
C ILE A 26 -21.03 2.07 -0.12
N THR A 27 -21.98 2.31 0.79
CA THR A 27 -23.41 2.17 0.51
C THR A 27 -24.00 3.57 0.30
N CYS A 28 -24.62 3.82 -0.85
CA CYS A 28 -25.30 5.10 -1.10
C CYS A 28 -26.48 5.29 -0.14
N ARG A 29 -26.51 6.40 0.60
CA ARG A 29 -27.62 6.74 1.51
C ARG A 29 -28.97 6.94 0.81
N ASN A 30 -28.95 7.33 -0.47
CA ASN A 30 -30.18 7.60 -1.22
C ASN A 30 -30.80 6.35 -1.87
N CYS A 31 -30.00 5.48 -2.47
CA CYS A 31 -30.51 4.33 -3.25
C CYS A 31 -30.01 2.96 -2.77
N ALA A 32 -29.39 2.91 -1.58
CA ALA A 32 -28.82 1.73 -0.94
C ALA A 32 -27.80 0.93 -1.78
N THR A 33 -27.36 1.47 -2.93
CA THR A 33 -26.44 0.77 -3.82
C THR A 33 -25.07 0.71 -3.18
N ARG A 34 -24.52 -0.49 -3.03
CA ARG A 34 -23.14 -0.73 -2.63
C ARG A 34 -22.24 -0.58 -3.84
N TYR A 35 -21.21 0.25 -3.74
CA TYR A 35 -20.21 0.42 -4.78
C TYR A 35 -18.82 0.49 -4.16
N LEU A 36 -17.86 -0.10 -4.86
CA LEU A 36 -16.47 -0.04 -4.47
C LEU A 36 -15.93 1.33 -4.86
N VAL A 37 -15.62 2.16 -3.87
CA VAL A 37 -14.83 3.36 -4.11
C VAL A 37 -13.38 2.94 -4.14
N ASN A 38 -12.98 2.59 -5.35
CA ASN A 38 -11.65 2.90 -5.81
C ASN A 38 -11.66 4.31 -6.38
N TRP A 39 -10.49 4.94 -6.45
CA TRP A 39 -10.35 6.40 -6.50
C TRP A 39 -10.85 7.03 -7.82
N LYS A 40 -11.48 6.25 -8.71
CA LYS A 40 -12.07 6.56 -10.01
C LYS A 40 -13.52 6.05 -10.09
N ILE A 41 -14.51 6.93 -10.23
CA ILE A 41 -15.93 6.55 -10.38
C ILE A 41 -16.29 6.62 -11.88
N ARG A 42 -16.65 5.48 -12.49
CA ARG A 42 -17.21 5.43 -13.85
C ARG A 42 -18.73 5.49 -13.79
N LEU A 43 -19.34 6.33 -14.62
CA LEU A 43 -20.79 6.38 -14.77
C LEU A 43 -21.23 5.33 -15.81
N PRO A 44 -22.35 4.61 -15.62
CA PRO A 44 -22.77 3.53 -16.52
C PRO A 44 -23.06 3.96 -17.96
N GLN A 45 -23.42 5.23 -18.17
CA GLN A 45 -23.91 5.75 -19.45
C GLN A 45 -22.98 6.76 -20.11
N ASP A 46 -21.79 6.97 -19.55
CA ASP A 46 -20.90 8.05 -19.99
C ASP A 46 -19.44 7.57 -20.00
N SER A 47 -18.68 7.91 -21.04
CA SER A 47 -17.23 7.68 -21.07
C SER A 47 -16.49 8.58 -20.07
N ALA A 48 -17.21 9.54 -19.49
CA ALA A 48 -16.71 10.40 -18.44
C ALA A 48 -16.54 9.67 -17.09
N ILE A 49 -15.48 10.05 -16.38
CA ILE A 49 -15.18 9.64 -15.01
C ILE A 49 -15.38 10.82 -14.06
N ILE A 50 -15.81 10.53 -12.83
CA ILE A 50 -15.87 11.52 -11.75
C ILE A 50 -14.68 11.29 -10.83
N CYS A 51 -13.92 12.36 -10.58
CA CYS A 51 -12.87 12.32 -9.58
C CYS A 51 -13.46 12.16 -8.18
N SER A 52 -13.12 11.07 -7.47
CA SER A 52 -13.55 10.86 -6.08
C SER A 52 -13.08 11.96 -5.11
N TRP A 53 -12.01 12.66 -5.45
CA TRP A 53 -11.44 13.73 -4.62
C TRP A 53 -12.12 15.08 -4.82
N CYS A 54 -12.13 15.59 -6.04
CA CYS A 54 -12.65 16.94 -6.34
C CYS A 54 -14.07 16.94 -6.93
N ALA A 55 -14.68 15.77 -7.12
CA ALA A 55 -15.99 15.57 -7.72
C ALA A 55 -16.18 16.17 -9.13
N LYS A 56 -15.09 16.54 -9.83
CA LYS A 56 -15.15 17.01 -11.21
C LYS A 56 -15.27 15.83 -12.18
N LYS A 57 -16.23 15.96 -13.09
CA LYS A 57 -16.43 15.09 -14.25
C LYS A 57 -15.39 15.43 -15.32
N GLN A 58 -14.80 14.42 -15.95
CA GLN A 58 -13.76 14.57 -16.97
C GLN A 58 -13.73 13.36 -17.88
N ALA A 59 -13.05 13.46 -19.03
CA ALA A 59 -12.78 12.31 -19.89
C ALA A 59 -11.95 11.24 -19.14
N ASP A 60 -12.07 9.97 -19.55
CA ASP A 60 -11.26 8.91 -18.95
C ASP A 60 -9.76 9.22 -19.12
N SER A 61 -9.05 9.30 -17.99
CA SER A 61 -7.64 9.67 -17.90
C SER A 61 -6.99 8.87 -16.76
N PRO A 62 -5.67 8.67 -16.77
CA PRO A 62 -4.94 8.11 -15.63
C PRO A 62 -4.87 9.07 -14.43
N ARG A 63 -5.21 10.35 -14.60
CA ARG A 63 -5.21 11.36 -13.53
C ARG A 63 -6.37 12.34 -13.66
N CYS A 64 -6.72 12.97 -12.55
CA CYS A 64 -7.68 14.07 -12.60
C CYS A 64 -7.05 15.31 -13.23
N THR A 65 -7.63 15.80 -14.33
CA THR A 65 -7.22 17.04 -15.02
C THR A 65 -7.43 18.28 -14.14
N TYR A 66 -8.33 18.22 -13.16
CA TYR A 66 -8.62 19.35 -12.27
C TYR A 66 -7.77 19.38 -11.01
N CYS A 67 -7.53 18.25 -10.34
CA CYS A 67 -6.77 18.22 -9.06
C CYS A 67 -5.43 17.50 -9.15
N GLY A 68 -5.04 17.00 -10.32
CA GLY A 68 -3.75 16.34 -10.57
C GLY A 68 -3.61 14.92 -9.97
N ARG A 69 -4.55 14.47 -9.13
CA ARG A 69 -4.46 13.17 -8.46
C ARG A 69 -4.64 12.00 -9.41
N LEU A 70 -3.82 10.97 -9.23
CA LEU A 70 -3.87 9.77 -10.06
C LEU A 70 -5.11 8.93 -9.75
N PHE A 71 -5.67 8.37 -10.80
CA PHE A 71 -6.71 7.37 -10.73
C PHE A 71 -6.04 6.00 -10.67
N TYR A 72 -6.08 5.34 -9.52
CA TYR A 72 -5.64 3.95 -9.41
C TYR A 72 -6.46 3.10 -10.38
N GLY A 73 -5.80 2.50 -11.37
CA GLY A 73 -6.45 1.68 -12.40
C GLY A 73 -7.04 0.41 -11.80
N TYR A 74 -8.24 0.03 -12.25
CA TYR A 74 -8.85 -1.26 -11.92
C TYR A 74 -9.45 -1.94 -13.16
N SER A 75 -9.28 -3.26 -13.19
CA SER A 75 -10.15 -4.19 -13.89
C SER A 75 -11.49 -4.28 -13.16
N PRO A 76 -12.61 -4.55 -13.87
CA PRO A 76 -13.88 -4.82 -13.21
C PRO A 76 -13.68 -5.94 -12.19
N ALA A 77 -14.26 -5.77 -11.00
CA ALA A 77 -14.45 -6.89 -10.09
C ALA A 77 -15.30 -7.90 -10.85
N LYS A 78 -14.67 -8.91 -11.45
CA LYS A 78 -15.36 -10.17 -11.68
C LYS A 78 -15.80 -10.58 -10.29
N TRP A 79 -17.11 -10.43 -10.06
CA TRP A 79 -17.84 -11.09 -9.01
C TRP A 79 -17.14 -12.39 -8.64
N GLU A 80 -16.69 -12.52 -7.40
CA GLU A 80 -16.59 -13.82 -6.78
C GLU A 80 -18.03 -14.31 -6.61
N GLN A 81 -18.62 -14.86 -7.67
CA GLN A 81 -19.50 -16.01 -7.45
C GLN A 81 -18.48 -17.09 -7.15
N ALA A 82 -18.20 -17.24 -5.86
CA ALA A 82 -17.73 -18.48 -5.29
C ALA A 82 -18.78 -19.56 -5.56
N GLY A 83 -18.90 -19.97 -6.82
CA GLY A 83 -19.39 -21.27 -7.22
C GLY A 83 -18.18 -22.18 -7.29
N HIS A 84 -17.65 -22.57 -6.13
CA HIS A 84 -16.75 -23.71 -6.04
C HIS A 84 -17.53 -24.97 -6.43
N GLY A 85 -17.60 -25.24 -7.73
CA GLY A 85 -17.91 -26.58 -8.23
C GLY A 85 -16.72 -27.49 -7.96
N PRO A 86 -16.89 -28.66 -7.32
CA PRO A 86 -15.81 -29.62 -7.15
C PRO A 86 -15.36 -30.11 -8.53
N SER A 87 -14.12 -29.81 -8.90
CA SER A 87 -13.47 -30.38 -10.08
C SER A 87 -13.21 -31.86 -9.82
N GLN A 88 -14.03 -32.74 -10.41
CA GLN A 88 -13.76 -34.17 -10.43
C GLN A 88 -12.53 -34.44 -11.29
N ALA A 89 -11.39 -34.64 -10.64
CA ALA A 89 -10.20 -35.18 -11.27
C ALA A 89 -10.47 -36.64 -11.65
N LYS A 90 -10.63 -36.91 -12.95
CA LYS A 90 -10.64 -38.27 -13.51
C LYS A 90 -9.24 -38.87 -13.34
N THR A 91 -9.09 -39.75 -12.35
CA THR A 91 -7.95 -40.66 -12.22
C THR A 91 -8.06 -41.75 -13.28
N GLY A 92 -7.49 -41.49 -14.45
CA GLY A 92 -7.23 -42.52 -15.45
C GLY A 92 -6.05 -43.38 -15.01
N SER A 93 -6.35 -44.58 -14.49
CA SER A 93 -5.35 -45.61 -14.20
C SER A 93 -4.81 -46.18 -15.52
N ALA A 94 -3.61 -45.74 -15.91
CA ALA A 94 -2.87 -46.35 -17.02
C ALA A 94 -1.94 -47.43 -16.47
N ASN A 95 -2.31 -48.69 -16.69
CA ASN A 95 -1.45 -49.85 -16.43
C ASN A 95 -0.26 -49.81 -17.41
N PHE A 96 0.93 -49.43 -16.92
CA PHE A 96 2.18 -49.57 -17.69
C PHE A 96 2.73 -50.97 -17.52
N ALA A 97 2.63 -51.77 -18.60
CA ALA A 97 3.31 -53.05 -18.73
C ALA A 97 4.83 -52.83 -18.80
N VAL A 98 5.55 -53.49 -17.89
CA VAL A 98 7.02 -53.49 -17.82
C VAL A 98 7.56 -54.44 -18.89
N LEU A 99 8.00 -53.88 -20.03
CA LEU A 99 8.78 -54.62 -21.02
C LEU A 99 10.27 -54.60 -20.64
N ARG A 100 10.75 -55.80 -20.33
CA ARG A 100 12.11 -56.16 -19.93
C ARG A 100 13.04 -56.20 -21.15
N ASN A 101 14.31 -55.86 -20.86
CA ASN A 101 15.49 -55.80 -21.73
C ASN A 101 15.60 -54.54 -22.61
N LYS A 102 16.42 -53.58 -22.15
CA LYS A 102 16.84 -52.45 -22.99
C LYS A 102 18.36 -52.35 -23.15
N PRO A 103 18.82 -52.15 -24.39
CA PRO A 103 20.22 -51.90 -24.72
C PRO A 103 20.64 -50.47 -24.35
N VAL A 104 21.94 -50.20 -24.46
CA VAL A 104 22.69 -48.98 -24.10
C VAL A 104 21.99 -47.64 -24.43
N ARG A 105 21.09 -47.60 -25.44
CA ARG A 105 20.29 -46.41 -25.80
C ARG A 105 19.37 -45.89 -24.69
N PHE A 106 18.97 -46.72 -23.71
CA PHE A 106 18.12 -46.25 -22.62
C PHE A 106 18.86 -45.35 -21.62
N ARG A 107 20.16 -45.58 -21.42
CA ARG A 107 20.98 -44.77 -20.49
C ARG A 107 21.12 -43.31 -20.96
N ILE A 108 21.18 -43.09 -22.27
CA ILE A 108 21.27 -41.74 -22.86
C ILE A 108 19.95 -40.98 -22.64
N ILE A 109 18.80 -41.63 -22.85
CA ILE A 109 17.48 -41.01 -22.63
C ILE A 109 17.31 -40.64 -21.15
N THR A 110 17.69 -41.52 -20.22
CA THR A 110 17.62 -41.23 -18.78
C THR A 110 18.53 -40.06 -18.40
N ALA A 111 19.76 -40.01 -18.92
CA ALA A 111 20.67 -38.88 -18.67
C ALA A 111 20.12 -37.55 -19.19
N CYS A 112 19.53 -37.53 -20.39
CA CYS A 112 18.87 -36.32 -20.94
C CYS A 112 17.68 -35.87 -20.08
N LEU A 113 16.85 -36.80 -19.60
CA LEU A 113 15.72 -36.46 -18.73
C LEU A 113 16.17 -35.90 -17.38
N VAL A 114 17.24 -36.45 -16.78
CA VAL A 114 17.84 -35.92 -15.56
C VAL A 114 18.37 -34.51 -15.79
N LEU A 115 19.11 -34.27 -16.87
CA LEU A 115 19.60 -32.93 -17.23
C LEU A 115 18.47 -31.92 -17.41
N LEU A 116 17.41 -32.28 -18.14
CA LEU A 116 16.24 -31.41 -18.32
C LEU A 116 15.54 -31.11 -16.99
N SER A 117 15.44 -32.10 -16.10
CA SER A 117 14.86 -31.88 -14.76
C SER A 117 15.69 -30.91 -13.92
N ILE A 118 17.03 -30.99 -13.97
CA ILE A 118 17.92 -30.06 -13.28
C ILE A 118 17.76 -28.64 -13.85
N VAL A 119 17.72 -28.48 -15.19
CA VAL A 119 17.50 -27.19 -15.84
C VAL A 119 16.14 -26.60 -15.46
N ALA A 120 15.09 -27.41 -15.41
CA ALA A 120 13.76 -26.97 -14.98
C ALA A 120 13.73 -26.53 -13.51
N LEU A 121 14.40 -27.26 -12.62
CA LEU A 121 14.52 -26.91 -11.20
C LEU A 121 15.29 -25.60 -10.99
N LEU A 122 16.43 -25.43 -11.68
CA LEU A 122 17.23 -24.21 -11.64
C LEU A 122 16.45 -23.00 -12.20
N SER A 123 15.73 -23.20 -13.31
CA SER A 123 14.90 -22.15 -13.92
C SER A 123 13.73 -21.76 -13.01
N GLY A 124 13.05 -22.74 -12.40
CA GLY A 124 11.97 -22.52 -11.44
C GLY A 124 12.45 -21.77 -10.19
N ALA A 125 13.60 -22.15 -9.63
CA ALA A 125 14.19 -21.46 -8.49
C ALA A 125 14.55 -20.00 -8.81
N SER A 126 15.13 -19.76 -10.00
CA SER A 126 15.47 -18.41 -10.46
C SER A 126 14.23 -17.53 -10.68
N HIS A 127 13.17 -18.09 -11.29
CA HIS A 127 11.92 -17.37 -11.50
C HIS A 127 11.24 -17.01 -10.18
N ASN A 128 11.22 -17.94 -9.23
CA ASN A 128 10.65 -17.69 -7.90
C ASN A 128 11.42 -16.58 -7.18
N ARG A 129 12.77 -16.60 -7.20
CA ARG A 129 13.61 -15.53 -6.63
C ARG A 129 13.28 -14.16 -7.21
N LYS A 130 13.19 -14.03 -8.54
CA LYS A 130 12.83 -12.76 -9.20
C LYS A 130 11.44 -12.26 -8.78
N ASN A 131 10.48 -13.17 -8.61
CA ASN A 131 9.14 -12.82 -8.17
C ASN A 131 9.12 -12.35 -6.71
N THR A 132 9.79 -13.07 -5.80
CA THR A 132 9.95 -12.69 -4.40
C THR A 132 10.62 -11.32 -4.25
N GLU A 133 11.68 -11.06 -5.01
CA GLU A 133 12.36 -9.76 -5.01
C GLU A 133 11.45 -8.63 -5.47
N ARG A 134 10.67 -8.86 -6.54
CA ARG A 134 9.72 -7.85 -7.02
C ARG A 134 8.64 -7.57 -5.98
N GLN A 135 8.09 -8.61 -5.34
CA GLN A 135 7.12 -8.46 -4.26
C GLN A 135 7.70 -7.68 -3.07
N TYR A 136 8.95 -7.95 -2.70
CA TYR A 136 9.66 -7.21 -1.67
C TYR A 136 9.75 -5.72 -2.03
N LEU A 137 10.20 -5.38 -3.24
CA LEU A 137 10.29 -3.98 -3.69
C LEU A 137 8.93 -3.28 -3.72
N THR A 138 7.87 -3.94 -4.22
CA THR A 138 6.52 -3.37 -4.20
C THR A 138 6.04 -3.10 -2.77
N ASN A 139 6.23 -4.04 -1.85
CA ASN A 139 5.90 -3.86 -0.44
C ASN A 139 6.74 -2.75 0.21
N TYR A 140 8.01 -2.62 -0.17
CA TYR A 140 8.91 -1.57 0.31
C TYR A 140 8.39 -0.18 -0.07
N VAL A 141 7.94 0.00 -1.31
CA VAL A 141 7.32 1.25 -1.77
C VAL A 141 6.01 1.54 -1.02
N LEU A 142 5.17 0.50 -0.82
CA LEU A 142 3.95 0.62 -0.03
C LEU A 142 4.24 1.04 1.42
N ALA A 143 5.28 0.49 2.03
CA ALA A 143 5.68 0.85 3.38
C ALA A 143 6.11 2.31 3.46
N ILE A 144 6.98 2.79 2.55
CA ILE A 144 7.39 4.20 2.52
C ILE A 144 6.19 5.13 2.35
N TYR A 145 5.27 4.80 1.44
CA TYR A 145 4.06 5.58 1.22
C TYR A 145 3.16 5.60 2.47
N GLY A 146 2.94 4.43 3.09
CA GLY A 146 2.12 4.29 4.29
C GLY A 146 2.72 5.03 5.48
N ILE A 147 4.03 4.90 5.71
CA ILE A 147 4.79 5.63 6.74
C ILE A 147 4.63 7.13 6.53
N LYS A 148 4.90 7.65 5.32
CA LYS A 148 4.75 9.09 5.01
C LYS A 148 3.34 9.59 5.28
N SER A 149 2.33 8.85 4.81
CA SER A 149 0.93 9.21 4.96
C SER A 149 0.49 9.18 6.42
N GLY A 150 0.95 8.18 7.18
CA GLY A 150 0.76 8.07 8.63
C GLY A 150 1.39 9.23 9.38
N MET A 151 2.62 9.62 9.03
CA MET A 151 3.28 10.77 9.63
C MET A 151 2.55 12.09 9.33
N GLU A 152 2.05 12.29 8.11
CA GLU A 152 1.22 13.47 7.78
C GLU A 152 -0.09 13.50 8.58
N LEU A 153 -0.75 12.36 8.73
CA LEU A 153 -1.96 12.24 9.54
C LEU A 153 -1.68 12.60 11.00
N CYS A 154 -0.63 12.01 11.59
CA CYS A 154 -0.22 12.30 12.97
C CYS A 154 0.14 13.78 13.13
N SER A 155 0.88 14.36 12.18
CA SER A 155 1.28 15.79 12.19
C SER A 155 0.07 16.73 12.09
N ARG A 156 -0.99 16.34 11.38
CA ARG A 156 -2.21 17.14 11.28
C ARG A 156 -3.00 17.11 12.58
N THR A 157 -3.29 15.92 13.11
CA THR A 157 -4.00 15.76 14.39
C THR A 157 -3.25 16.48 15.52
N TYR A 158 -1.93 16.41 15.49
CA TYR A 158 -1.05 17.21 16.32
C TYR A 158 -1.23 18.73 16.15
N GLY A 159 -1.19 19.21 14.90
CA GLY A 159 -1.28 20.64 14.61
C GLY A 159 -2.63 21.24 15.04
N ASP A 160 -3.69 20.45 14.89
CA ASP A 160 -5.04 20.82 15.34
C ASP A 160 -5.09 20.91 16.88
N ALA A 161 -4.52 19.93 17.60
CA ALA A 161 -4.42 19.96 19.07
C ALA A 161 -3.60 21.15 19.59
N ILE A 162 -2.44 21.45 18.99
CA ILE A 162 -1.65 22.63 19.37
C ILE A 162 -2.40 23.93 19.11
N ALA A 163 -3.10 24.03 17.98
CA ALA A 163 -3.86 25.23 17.65
C ALA A 163 -4.99 25.47 18.65
N GLU A 164 -5.54 24.41 19.24
CA GLU A 164 -6.49 24.49 20.36
C GLU A 164 -5.80 24.94 21.66
N TRP A 165 -4.67 24.34 22.04
CA TRP A 165 -3.90 24.73 23.24
C TRP A 165 -3.47 26.19 23.22
N LYS A 166 -3.03 26.69 22.06
CA LYS A 166 -2.61 28.10 21.90
C LYS A 166 -3.78 29.08 22.09
N LYS A 167 -5.03 28.66 21.92
CA LYS A 167 -6.22 29.51 22.18
C LYS A 167 -6.50 29.66 23.68
N ASP A 168 -6.16 28.67 24.49
CA ASP A 168 -6.41 28.65 25.94
C ASP A 168 -5.37 29.44 26.78
N LYS A 169 -4.67 30.41 26.16
CA LYS A 169 -3.85 31.44 26.82
C LYS A 169 -2.76 30.92 27.77
N GLY A 170 -2.01 29.90 27.35
CA GLY A 170 -0.73 29.55 27.98
C GLY A 170 -0.83 28.57 29.15
N ALA A 171 -1.97 27.91 29.33
CA ALA A 171 -2.01 26.68 30.11
C ALA A 171 -1.20 25.60 29.38
N ASP A 172 -0.39 24.85 30.13
CA ASP A 172 0.13 23.57 29.66
C ASP A 172 -1.05 22.69 29.21
N PRO A 173 -0.87 21.81 28.21
CA PRO A 173 -1.93 20.92 27.76
C PRO A 173 -2.48 20.15 28.97
N PRO A 174 -3.81 20.11 29.18
CA PRO A 174 -4.35 19.34 30.27
C PRO A 174 -4.00 17.86 30.04
N ASP A 175 -3.57 17.18 31.12
CA ASP A 175 -3.08 15.79 31.09
C ASP A 175 -4.09 14.80 30.48
N ASP A 176 -5.36 15.21 30.34
CA ASP A 176 -6.47 14.41 29.84
C ASP A 176 -6.99 14.86 28.46
N GLN A 177 -6.31 15.76 27.74
CA GLN A 177 -6.81 16.18 26.42
C GLN A 177 -6.74 15.04 25.42
N GLU A 178 -7.91 14.46 25.19
CA GLU A 178 -8.07 13.32 24.32
C GLU A 178 -8.31 13.81 22.90
N ILE A 179 -7.41 13.45 21.98
CA ILE A 179 -7.69 13.59 20.54
C ILE A 179 -9.02 12.90 20.22
N SER A 180 -9.73 13.42 19.21
CA SER A 180 -11.07 12.92 18.93
C SER A 180 -11.04 11.39 18.67
N ARG A 181 -12.08 10.70 19.14
CA ARG A 181 -12.21 9.24 18.93
C ARG A 181 -12.04 8.85 17.46
N GLU A 182 -12.55 9.69 16.55
CA GLU A 182 -12.44 9.48 15.12
C GLU A 182 -10.98 9.56 14.63
N GLU A 183 -10.20 10.55 15.08
CA GLU A 183 -8.78 10.64 14.73
C GLU A 183 -7.97 9.47 15.29
N LYS A 184 -8.30 8.99 16.49
CA LYS A 184 -7.71 7.76 17.06
C LYS A 184 -7.97 6.56 16.18
N GLU A 185 -9.24 6.36 15.78
CA GLU A 185 -9.64 5.26 14.90
C GLU A 185 -8.93 5.37 13.53
N ASP A 186 -8.86 6.58 12.98
CA ASP A 186 -8.17 6.86 11.72
C ASP A 186 -6.68 6.51 11.78
N MET A 187 -5.98 6.99 12.80
CA MET A 187 -4.57 6.68 13.02
C MET A 187 -4.34 5.18 13.26
N ALA A 188 -5.21 4.52 14.02
CA ALA A 188 -5.12 3.10 14.28
C ALA A 188 -5.28 2.26 13.01
N ILE A 189 -6.18 2.66 12.10
CA ILE A 189 -6.35 1.99 10.80
C ILE A 189 -5.09 2.14 9.96
N VAL A 190 -4.57 3.37 9.82
CA VAL A 190 -3.35 3.61 9.04
C VAL A 190 -2.16 2.84 9.61
N LYS A 191 -2.00 2.86 10.93
CA LYS A 191 -0.99 2.08 11.62
C LYS A 191 -1.13 0.59 11.33
N GLY A 192 -2.34 0.04 11.46
CA GLY A 192 -2.61 -1.37 11.17
C GLY A 192 -2.26 -1.77 9.73
N GLU A 193 -2.52 -0.91 8.75
CA GLU A 193 -2.11 -1.14 7.35
C GLU A 193 -0.57 -1.10 7.18
N VAL A 194 0.10 -0.12 7.80
CA VAL A 194 1.58 -0.01 7.76
C VAL A 194 2.22 -1.22 8.45
N ASP A 195 1.79 -1.57 9.66
CA ASP A 195 2.25 -2.75 10.40
C ASP A 195 2.13 -4.02 9.56
N GLN A 196 1.02 -4.18 8.82
CA GLN A 196 0.81 -5.34 7.96
C GLN A 196 1.79 -5.38 6.79
N VAL A 197 2.10 -4.24 6.17
CA VAL A 197 3.10 -4.19 5.09
C VAL A 197 4.50 -4.44 5.65
N MET A 198 4.83 -3.88 6.82
CA MET A 198 6.12 -4.11 7.49
C MET A 198 6.36 -5.59 7.82
N ARG A 199 5.33 -6.33 8.27
CA ARG A 199 5.44 -7.79 8.47
C ARG A 199 5.84 -8.56 7.21
N LYS A 200 5.39 -8.11 6.03
CA LYS A 200 5.78 -8.72 4.74
C LYS A 200 7.23 -8.44 4.34
N LEU A 201 7.91 -7.55 5.07
CA LEU A 201 9.28 -7.10 4.81
C LEU A 201 10.28 -7.62 5.85
N GLU A 202 9.83 -8.42 6.84
CA GLU A 202 10.68 -8.98 7.92
C GLU A 202 11.83 -9.84 7.40
N ASN A 203 11.66 -10.48 6.23
CA ASN A 203 12.65 -11.37 5.63
C ASN A 203 13.19 -10.75 4.33
N PRO A 204 14.09 -9.75 4.40
CA PRO A 204 14.64 -9.11 3.21
C PRO A 204 15.59 -10.06 2.47
N PRO A 205 15.56 -10.06 1.12
CA PRO A 205 16.67 -10.62 0.34
C PRO A 205 18.00 -10.00 0.78
N GLU A 206 19.07 -10.80 0.84
CA GLU A 206 20.38 -10.39 1.38
C GLU A 206 20.90 -9.07 0.79
N LYS A 207 20.76 -8.90 -0.53
CA LYS A 207 21.16 -7.67 -1.25
C LYS A 207 20.39 -6.40 -0.84
N TYR A 208 19.29 -6.53 -0.09
CA TYR A 208 18.47 -5.42 0.39
C TYR A 208 18.52 -5.26 1.92
N ALA A 209 19.46 -5.92 2.62
CA ALA A 209 19.59 -5.82 4.07
C ALA A 209 19.73 -4.35 4.55
N GLN A 210 20.60 -3.57 3.91
CA GLN A 210 20.80 -2.15 4.24
C GLN A 210 19.53 -1.31 4.03
N LEU A 211 18.77 -1.56 2.96
CA LEU A 211 17.50 -0.89 2.72
C LEU A 211 16.47 -1.23 3.80
N SER A 212 16.42 -2.49 4.23
CA SER A 212 15.52 -2.92 5.30
C SER A 212 15.81 -2.16 6.60
N THR A 213 17.08 -2.00 6.97
CA THR A 213 17.47 -1.20 8.16
C THR A 213 16.99 0.25 8.06
N LYS A 214 17.16 0.91 6.91
CA LYS A 214 16.65 2.29 6.71
C LYS A 214 15.14 2.37 6.82
N LEU A 215 14.42 1.41 6.21
CA LEU A 215 12.97 1.36 6.30
C LEU A 215 12.49 1.13 7.74
N GLN A 216 13.18 0.28 8.50
CA GLN A 216 12.90 0.09 9.93
C GLN A 216 13.13 1.38 10.74
N SER A 217 14.20 2.14 10.43
CA SER A 217 14.44 3.47 11.02
C SER A 217 13.28 4.44 10.74
N MET A 218 12.86 4.57 9.47
CA MET A 218 11.71 5.37 9.07
C MET A 218 10.42 4.93 9.79
N TYR A 219 10.19 3.63 9.89
CA TYR A 219 9.03 3.07 10.59
C TYR A 219 9.07 3.37 12.10
N GLY A 220 10.24 3.29 12.73
CA GLY A 220 10.44 3.67 14.12
C GLY A 220 10.11 5.16 14.37
N ASN A 221 10.51 6.05 13.47
CA ASN A 221 10.16 7.47 13.54
C ASN A 221 8.64 7.71 13.40
N TYR A 222 7.99 6.95 12.51
CA TYR A 222 6.53 6.98 12.42
C TYR A 222 5.85 6.50 13.70
N LEU A 223 6.31 5.40 14.31
CA LEU A 223 5.74 4.90 15.56
C LEU A 223 5.90 5.92 16.70
N LYS A 224 7.07 6.55 16.83
CA LYS A 224 7.29 7.64 17.79
C LYS A 224 6.28 8.78 17.60
N LEU A 225 6.10 9.23 16.36
CA LEU A 225 5.15 10.30 16.05
C LEU A 225 3.70 9.88 16.27
N ASN A 226 3.36 8.62 16.00
CA ASN A 226 2.04 8.06 16.26
C ASN A 226 1.74 7.99 17.77
N ASP A 227 2.71 7.57 18.58
CA ASP A 227 2.57 7.54 20.04
C ASP A 227 2.41 8.95 20.61
N LEU A 228 3.21 9.91 20.13
CA LEU A 228 3.08 11.32 20.50
C LEU A 228 1.70 11.88 20.16
N ALA A 229 1.18 11.59 18.97
CA ALA A 229 -0.15 12.05 18.56
C ALA A 229 -1.29 11.40 19.37
N ASN A 230 -1.14 10.14 19.79
CA ASN A 230 -2.14 9.46 20.61
C ASN A 230 -2.13 9.89 22.08
N LYS A 231 -0.96 10.26 22.60
CA LYS A 231 -0.74 10.63 24.00
C LYS A 231 0.18 11.85 24.09
N PRO A 232 -0.33 13.04 23.73
CA PRO A 232 0.42 14.27 23.95
C PRO A 232 0.75 14.38 25.44
N SER A 233 2.03 14.51 25.77
CA SER A 233 2.48 14.62 27.15
C SER A 233 3.70 15.51 27.27
N GLY A 234 3.81 16.21 28.41
CA GLY A 234 4.88 17.15 28.69
C GLY A 234 4.63 18.56 28.15
N ARG A 235 5.66 19.40 28.24
CA ARG A 235 5.59 20.81 27.84
C ARG A 235 5.45 20.95 26.32
N LEU A 236 4.66 21.93 25.88
CA LEU A 236 4.40 22.23 24.47
C LEU A 236 5.69 22.31 23.63
N ALA A 237 6.69 23.06 24.09
CA ALA A 237 7.96 23.23 23.37
C ALA A 237 8.74 21.91 23.22
N SER A 238 8.74 21.06 24.25
CA SER A 238 9.39 19.74 24.20
C SER A 238 8.65 18.79 23.25
N PHE A 239 7.33 18.91 23.19
CA PHE A 239 6.49 18.14 22.28
C PHE A 239 6.68 18.57 20.82
N GLU A 240 6.67 19.89 20.55
CA GLU A 240 7.01 20.48 19.24
C GLU A 240 8.38 20.02 18.73
N SER A 241 9.39 20.07 19.59
CA SER A 241 10.74 19.61 19.25
C SER A 241 10.79 18.14 18.85
N LYS A 242 10.06 17.24 19.54
CA LYS A 242 10.05 15.81 19.22
C LYS A 242 9.36 15.50 17.89
N VAL A 243 8.31 16.26 17.56
CA VAL A 243 7.61 16.10 16.28
C VAL A 243 8.51 16.52 15.13
N GLU A 244 9.17 17.68 15.24
CA GLU A 244 10.10 18.14 14.20
C GLU A 244 11.32 17.21 14.08
N GLU A 245 11.88 16.73 15.19
CA GLU A 245 12.97 15.73 15.18
C GLU A 245 12.58 14.46 14.41
N ALA A 246 11.38 13.92 14.66
CA ALA A 246 10.90 12.73 13.95
C ALA A 246 10.73 12.99 12.43
N ARG A 247 10.27 14.19 12.06
CA ARG A 247 10.07 14.59 10.65
C ARG A 247 11.39 14.83 9.93
N ASP A 248 12.32 15.49 10.57
CA ASP A 248 13.66 15.74 10.04
C ASP A 248 14.43 14.44 9.88
N SER A 249 14.37 13.55 10.88
CA SER A 249 14.96 12.22 10.80
C SER A 249 14.39 11.41 9.63
N PHE A 250 13.05 11.37 9.47
CA PHE A 250 12.44 10.72 8.30
C PHE A 250 12.88 11.36 6.97
N SER A 251 12.95 12.69 6.91
CA SER A 251 13.35 13.40 5.69
C SER A 251 14.81 13.13 5.33
N GLY A 252 15.69 13.06 6.33
CA GLY A 252 17.09 12.66 6.18
C GLY A 252 17.23 11.24 5.65
N GLU A 253 16.48 10.28 6.20
CA GLU A 253 16.45 8.90 5.72
C GLU A 253 15.97 8.79 4.27
N ILE A 254 15.00 9.62 3.85
CA ILE A 254 14.53 9.66 2.46
C ILE A 254 15.60 10.24 1.53
N ALA A 255 16.29 11.30 1.94
CA ALA A 255 17.37 11.89 1.15
C ALA A 255 18.57 10.94 0.98
N ASP A 256 18.91 10.22 2.04
CA ASP A 256 19.94 9.19 2.04
C ASP A 256 19.52 7.97 1.19
N LEU A 257 18.28 7.50 1.35
CA LEU A 257 17.70 6.47 0.49
C LEU A 257 17.80 6.85 -0.99
N LYS A 258 17.49 8.11 -1.35
CA LYS A 258 17.55 8.62 -2.72
C LYS A 258 18.97 8.59 -3.28
N SER A 259 19.96 8.93 -2.47
CA SER A 259 21.37 8.96 -2.87
C SER A 259 21.95 7.56 -3.06
N ASN A 260 21.47 6.59 -2.29
CA ASN A 260 22.01 5.22 -2.24
C ASN A 260 21.03 4.16 -2.77
N MET A 261 20.08 4.57 -3.61
CA MET A 261 19.00 3.70 -4.06
C MET A 261 19.49 2.72 -5.14
N PRO A 262 19.26 1.40 -5.00
CA PRO A 262 19.52 0.48 -6.10
C PRO A 262 18.54 0.73 -7.26
N GLU A 263 19.02 0.56 -8.49
CA GLU A 263 18.26 0.80 -9.73
C GLU A 263 16.91 0.08 -9.75
N GLN A 264 16.87 -1.17 -9.23
CA GLN A 264 15.66 -1.99 -9.16
C GLN A 264 14.56 -1.33 -8.31
N LEU A 265 14.94 -0.68 -7.20
CA LEU A 265 14.01 0.06 -6.35
C LEU A 265 13.59 1.37 -7.02
N ALA A 266 14.52 2.08 -7.68
CA ALA A 266 14.21 3.30 -8.40
C ALA A 266 13.15 3.07 -9.51
N GLU A 267 13.29 1.98 -10.27
CA GLU A 267 12.31 1.61 -11.29
C GLU A 267 10.96 1.20 -10.69
N GLU A 268 10.95 0.47 -9.56
CA GLU A 268 9.70 0.14 -8.88
C GLU A 268 9.03 1.38 -8.28
N LEU A 269 9.79 2.36 -7.77
CA LEU A 269 9.27 3.66 -7.32
C LEU A 269 8.70 4.47 -8.48
N LYS A 270 9.37 4.52 -9.63
CA LYS A 270 8.85 5.18 -10.84
C LYS A 270 7.55 4.53 -11.32
N ARG A 271 7.52 3.19 -11.37
CA ARG A 271 6.30 2.42 -11.70
C ARG A 271 5.18 2.70 -10.71
N SER A 272 5.49 2.64 -9.42
CA SER A 272 4.53 2.84 -8.33
C SER A 272 4.11 4.29 -8.16
N GLY A 273 4.91 5.26 -8.61
CA GLY A 273 4.58 6.68 -8.60
C GLY A 273 3.42 7.06 -9.53
N THR A 274 3.04 6.16 -10.45
CA THR A 274 1.79 6.27 -11.22
C THR A 274 0.55 5.88 -10.41
N LYS A 275 0.74 5.22 -9.27
CA LYS A 275 -0.32 4.81 -8.35
C LYS A 275 -0.30 5.75 -7.15
N TYR A 276 0.79 5.76 -6.40
CA TYR A 276 0.93 6.46 -5.14
C TYR A 276 1.54 7.86 -5.32
N ASN A 277 1.18 8.81 -4.45
CA ASN A 277 1.81 10.13 -4.43
C ASN A 277 3.21 10.06 -3.81
N LEU A 278 4.20 9.66 -4.62
CA LEU A 278 5.61 9.56 -4.22
C LEU A 278 6.40 10.84 -4.55
N GLY A 279 5.71 11.97 -4.73
CA GLY A 279 6.34 13.24 -5.09
C GLY A 279 7.38 13.71 -4.07
N PHE A 280 7.26 13.30 -2.80
CA PHE A 280 8.21 13.62 -1.74
C PHE A 280 9.59 12.97 -1.93
N ILE A 281 9.68 11.89 -2.70
CA ILE A 281 10.97 11.26 -3.04
C ILE A 281 11.62 11.99 -4.24
N ASN A 282 10.79 12.49 -5.16
CA ASN A 282 11.26 13.04 -6.44
C ASN A 282 11.59 14.54 -6.40
N LYS A 283 11.06 15.31 -5.45
CA LYS A 283 11.41 16.74 -5.31
C LYS A 283 12.93 16.88 -5.08
N ARG A 284 13.58 17.64 -5.98
CA ARG A 284 14.95 18.16 -5.79
C ARG A 284 14.85 19.48 -5.06
#